data_AF-A0A1E5KWV8-F1
#
_entry.id   AF-A0A1E5KWV8-F1
#
_cell.length_a   1.000
_cell.length_b   1.000
_cell.length_c   1.000
_cell.angle_alpha   90.00
_cell.angle_beta   90.00
_cell.angle_gamma   90.00
#
_symmetry.space_group_name_H-M   'P 1'
#
loop_
_entity.id
_entity.type
_entity.pdbx_description
1 polymer ?
#
loop_
_entity_poly.entity_id
_entity_poly.type
_entity_poly.pdbx_seq_one_letter_code
_entity_poly.pdbx_strand_id
1 'polypeptide(L)'
;MILNKEFNFSSFSKAFGFGCLSFFLSQIVLRLPLLSMLSENNDFLLFSAINPIGYGLLLAFSAGLFEETTRWFLIKNALKNEMTWINGVWFGLGHGLLEAVLFFCFAIAFSKRKRIK
;
A
#
# COMPACT_ATOMS: atom_id res chain seq x y z
N MET A 1 -2.16 -25.69 -21.53
CA MET A 1 -1.39 -24.70 -22.32
C MET A 1 -1.20 -23.42 -21.50
N ILE A 2 -0.45 -23.47 -20.38
CA ILE A 2 -0.17 -22.28 -19.52
C ILE A 2 1.32 -22.22 -19.11
N LEU A 3 2.08 -23.29 -19.28
CA LEU A 3 3.44 -23.43 -18.73
C LEU A 3 4.55 -23.08 -19.73
N ASN A 4 4.37 -22.06 -20.57
CA ASN A 4 5.46 -21.62 -21.45
C ASN A 4 5.43 -20.13 -21.78
N LYS A 5 5.02 -19.28 -20.82
CA LYS A 5 5.41 -17.87 -20.90
C LYS A 5 6.84 -17.78 -20.39
N GLU A 6 7.75 -17.59 -21.33
CA GLU A 6 9.19 -17.49 -21.10
C GLU A 6 9.51 -16.53 -19.96
N PHE A 7 10.57 -16.86 -19.23
CA PHE A 7 11.12 -16.08 -18.13
C PHE A 7 11.59 -14.71 -18.64
N ASN A 8 10.68 -13.73 -18.65
CA ASN A 8 10.98 -12.39 -19.15
C ASN A 8 11.33 -11.46 -17.98
N PHE A 9 12.62 -11.24 -17.77
CA PHE A 9 13.12 -10.39 -16.68
C PHE A 9 12.57 -8.95 -16.73
N SER A 10 12.36 -8.40 -17.92
CA SER A 10 11.75 -7.07 -18.10
C SER A 10 10.28 -7.04 -17.64
N SER A 11 9.56 -8.15 -17.75
CA SER A 11 8.20 -8.26 -17.26
C SER A 11 8.14 -8.26 -15.73
N PHE A 12 9.09 -8.96 -15.08
CA PHE A 12 9.19 -9.02 -13.62
C PHE A 12 9.55 -7.68 -13.00
N SER A 13 10.55 -6.99 -13.55
CA SER A 13 10.96 -5.69 -13.03
C SER A 13 9.84 -4.64 -13.17
N LYS A 14 9.09 -4.67 -14.28
CA LYS A 14 7.88 -3.86 -14.45
C LYS A 14 6.82 -4.21 -13.40
N ALA A 15 6.48 -5.48 -13.24
CA ALA A 15 5.47 -5.91 -12.28
C ALA A 15 5.83 -5.49 -10.85
N PHE A 16 7.08 -5.71 -10.46
CA PHE A 16 7.62 -5.29 -9.17
C PHE A 16 7.55 -3.77 -8.98
N GLY A 17 8.02 -3.00 -9.98
CA GLY A 17 7.98 -1.53 -9.94
C GLY A 17 6.56 -0.97 -9.83
N PHE A 18 5.59 -1.55 -10.57
CA PHE A 18 4.18 -1.19 -10.44
C PHE A 18 3.57 -1.64 -9.11
N GLY A 19 4.05 -2.73 -8.52
CA GLY A 19 3.74 -3.13 -7.16
C GLY A 19 4.13 -2.05 -6.14
N CYS A 20 5.39 -1.60 -6.21
CA CYS A 20 5.87 -0.47 -5.41
C CYS A 20 5.03 0.80 -5.64
N LEU A 21 4.79 1.15 -6.91
CA LEU A 21 4.02 2.33 -7.26
C LEU A 21 2.58 2.27 -6.73
N SER A 22 1.96 1.08 -6.73
CA SER A 22 0.61 0.90 -6.21
C SER A 22 0.50 1.24 -4.73
N PHE A 23 1.48 0.81 -3.93
CA PHE A 23 1.53 1.12 -2.51
C PHE A 23 1.79 2.62 -2.29
N PHE A 24 2.76 3.18 -3.02
CA PHE A 24 3.11 4.59 -2.89
C PHE A 24 1.93 5.51 -3.22
N LEU A 25 1.23 5.27 -4.33
CA LEU A 25 0.07 6.07 -4.72
C LEU A 25 -1.10 5.90 -3.75
N SER A 26 -1.46 4.66 -3.41
CA SER A 26 -2.60 4.40 -2.53
C SER A 26 -2.39 4.92 -1.11
N GLN A 27 -1.24 4.60 -0.50
CA GLN A 27 -0.99 4.92 0.90
C GLN A 27 -0.42 6.32 1.06
N ILE A 28 0.69 6.63 0.38
CA ILE A 28 1.47 7.85 0.66
C ILE A 28 0.87 9.08 -0.01
N VAL A 29 0.41 8.96 -1.25
CA VAL A 29 -0.11 10.10 -2.01
C VAL A 29 -1.58 10.37 -1.71
N LEU A 30 -2.41 9.32 -1.55
CA LEU A 30 -3.84 9.49 -1.41
C LEU A 30 -4.32 9.37 0.05
N ARG A 31 -4.10 8.21 0.67
CA ARG A 31 -4.72 7.91 1.97
C ARG A 31 -4.14 8.70 3.12
N LEU A 32 -2.82 8.81 3.23
CA LEU A 32 -2.20 9.54 4.35
C LEU A 32 -2.57 11.04 4.35
N PRO A 33 -2.53 11.78 3.23
CA PRO A 33 -2.96 13.18 3.21
C PRO A 33 -4.45 13.35 3.51
N LEU A 34 -5.30 12.44 3.00
CA LEU A 34 -6.72 12.50 3.30
C LEU A 34 -6.98 12.25 4.80
N LEU A 35 -6.29 11.27 5.40
CA LEU A 35 -6.42 10.97 6.81
C LEU A 35 -5.86 12.10 7.69
N SER A 36 -4.80 12.78 7.24
CA SER A 36 -4.28 13.95 7.97
C SER A 36 -5.28 15.10 7.99
N MET A 37 -5.93 15.39 6.85
CA MET A 37 -7.00 16.40 6.80
C MET A 37 -8.18 16.01 7.69
N LEU A 38 -8.57 14.73 7.71
CA LEU A 38 -9.68 14.25 8.52
C LEU A 38 -9.36 14.31 10.02
N SER A 39 -8.08 14.14 10.37
CA SER A 39 -7.57 14.21 11.74
C SER A 39 -7.48 15.64 12.29
N GLU A 40 -7.71 16.67 11.47
CA GLU A 40 -7.89 18.05 11.93
C GLU A 40 -9.30 18.28 12.52
N ASN A 41 -10.25 17.38 12.25
CA ASN A 41 -11.60 17.46 12.80
C ASN A 41 -11.67 16.85 14.21
N ASN A 42 -12.05 17.67 15.19
CA ASN A 42 -12.20 17.26 16.59
C ASN A 42 -13.22 16.14 16.78
N ASP A 43 -14.31 16.11 16.00
CA ASP A 43 -15.32 15.06 16.11
C ASP A 43 -14.77 13.71 15.63
N PHE A 44 -13.91 13.73 14.62
CA PHE A 44 -13.24 12.54 14.12
C PHE A 44 -12.23 11.99 15.14
N LEU A 45 -11.47 12.89 15.79
CA LEU A 45 -10.60 12.53 16.90
C LEU A 45 -11.38 11.96 18.09
N LEU A 46 -12.49 12.59 18.46
CA LEU A 46 -13.36 12.13 19.54
C LEU A 46 -13.95 10.75 19.23
N PHE A 47 -14.43 10.54 17.99
CA PHE A 47 -14.90 9.24 17.52
C PHE A 47 -13.82 8.17 17.62
N SER A 48 -12.57 8.49 17.26
CA SER A 48 -11.45 7.55 17.37
C SER A 48 -11.18 7.11 18.82
N ALA A 49 -11.41 8.00 19.79
CA ALA A 49 -11.20 7.73 21.21
C ALA A 49 -12.35 6.95 21.84
N ILE A 50 -13.60 7.31 21.50
CA ILE A 50 -14.80 6.72 22.09
C ILE A 50 -15.15 5.37 21.44
N ASN A 51 -14.86 5.19 20.15
CA ASN A 51 -15.18 3.96 19.41
C ASN A 51 -13.98 3.44 18.60
N PRO A 52 -12.95 2.88 19.27
CA PRO A 52 -11.73 2.42 18.62
C PRO A 52 -11.96 1.27 17.63
N ILE A 53 -12.96 0.40 17.87
CA ILE A 53 -13.29 -0.69 16.96
C ILE A 53 -13.91 -0.13 15.67
N GLY A 54 -14.91 0.76 15.79
CA GLY A 54 -15.53 1.41 14.64
C GLY A 54 -14.51 2.23 13.83
N TYR A 55 -13.63 2.95 14.52
CA TYR A 55 -12.51 3.66 13.90
C TYR A 55 -11.56 2.71 13.16
N GLY A 56 -11.16 1.61 13.78
CA GLY A 56 -10.31 0.59 13.16
C GLY A 56 -10.95 -0.01 11.90
N LEU A 57 -12.25 -0.29 11.92
CA LEU A 57 -12.99 -0.78 10.76
C LEU A 57 -13.03 0.25 9.62
N LEU A 58 -13.29 1.53 9.92
CA LEU A 58 -13.24 2.60 8.92
C LEU A 58 -11.83 2.76 8.32
N LEU A 59 -10.80 2.66 9.15
CA LEU A 59 -9.42 2.70 8.68
C LEU A 59 -9.08 1.49 7.80
N ALA A 60 -9.48 0.28 8.19
CA ALA A 60 -9.25 -0.94 7.41
C ALA A 60 -10.02 -0.90 6.08
N PHE A 61 -11.27 -0.44 6.11
CA PHE A 61 -12.08 -0.27 4.91
C PHE A 61 -11.48 0.73 3.94
N SER A 62 -11.07 1.92 4.43
CA SER A 62 -10.39 2.92 3.60
C SER A 62 -9.05 2.40 3.07
N ALA A 63 -8.28 1.64 3.88
CA ALA A 63 -7.06 0.98 3.43
C ALA A 63 -7.32 0.12 2.18
N GLY A 64 -8.26 -0.82 2.31
CA GLY A 64 -8.61 -1.74 1.23
C GLY A 64 -9.17 -1.02 0.01
N LEU A 65 -10.00 0.02 0.22
CA LEU A 65 -10.55 0.81 -0.87
C LEU A 65 -9.46 1.49 -1.70
N PHE A 66 -8.56 2.25 -1.07
CA PHE A 66 -7.49 2.95 -1.80
C PHE A 66 -6.50 1.98 -2.45
N GLU A 67 -6.14 0.91 -1.75
CA GLU A 67 -5.19 -0.09 -2.23
C GLU A 67 -5.74 -0.85 -3.43
N GLU A 68 -6.96 -1.38 -3.34
CA GLU A 68 -7.55 -2.19 -4.39
C GLU A 68 -7.91 -1.35 -5.62
N THR A 69 -8.37 -0.10 -5.43
CA THR A 69 -8.65 0.81 -6.55
C THR A 69 -7.37 1.11 -7.35
N THR A 70 -6.26 1.35 -6.65
CA THR A 70 -4.96 1.63 -7.28
C THR A 70 -4.38 0.38 -7.95
N ARG A 71 -4.46 -0.78 -7.29
CA ARG A 71 -4.03 -2.08 -7.83
C ARG A 71 -4.80 -2.41 -9.10
N TRP A 72 -6.12 -2.30 -9.07
CA TRP A 72 -6.97 -2.50 -10.24
C TRP A 72 -6.59 -1.56 -11.39
N PHE A 73 -6.41 -0.27 -11.11
CA PHE A 73 -6.03 0.71 -12.12
C PHE A 73 -4.68 0.41 -12.77
N LEU A 74 -3.66 0.11 -11.98
CA LEU A 74 -2.31 -0.18 -12.49
C LEU A 74 -2.24 -1.53 -13.21
N ILE A 75 -2.88 -2.57 -12.70
CA ILE A 75 -2.90 -3.87 -13.39
C ILE A 75 -3.63 -3.74 -14.73
N LYS A 76 -4.80 -3.08 -14.73
CA LYS A 76 -5.63 -2.91 -15.93
C LYS A 76 -4.95 -2.08 -17.01
N ASN A 77 -4.22 -1.03 -16.64
CA ASN A 77 -3.63 -0.10 -17.61
C ASN A 77 -2.17 -0.41 -17.94
N ALA A 78 -1.35 -0.74 -16.94
CA ALA A 78 0.09 -0.87 -17.10
C ALA A 78 0.58 -2.32 -17.29
N LEU A 79 -0.13 -3.31 -16.75
CA LEU A 79 0.25 -4.73 -16.81
C LEU A 79 -0.70 -5.59 -17.65
N LYS A 80 -1.59 -4.98 -18.45
CA LYS A 80 -2.62 -5.69 -19.25
C LYS A 80 -2.06 -6.86 -20.07
N ASN A 81 -0.90 -6.68 -20.70
CA ASN A 81 -0.28 -7.69 -21.57
C ASN A 81 0.62 -8.68 -20.80
N GLU A 82 0.93 -8.36 -19.55
CA GLU A 82 1.87 -9.05 -18.67
C GLU A 82 1.13 -9.75 -17.52
N MET A 83 -0.18 -9.99 -17.64
CA MET A 83 -0.98 -10.68 -16.61
C MET A 83 -0.62 -12.17 -16.55
N THR A 84 0.32 -12.51 -15.67
CA THR A 84 0.70 -13.89 -15.36
C THR A 84 0.71 -14.07 -13.86
N TRP A 85 0.54 -15.32 -13.40
CA TRP A 85 0.59 -15.62 -11.96
C TRP A 85 1.93 -15.21 -11.34
N ILE A 86 3.05 -15.46 -12.04
CA ILE A 86 4.39 -15.08 -11.58
C ILE A 86 4.56 -13.55 -11.51
N ASN A 87 4.00 -12.79 -12.46
CA ASN A 87 4.02 -11.33 -12.38
C ASN A 87 3.13 -10.81 -11.27
N GLY A 88 2.04 -11.50 -10.95
CA GLY A 88 1.23 -11.23 -9.75
C GLY A 88 2.04 -11.37 -8.46
N VAL A 89 2.88 -12.40 -8.36
CA VAL A 89 3.80 -12.57 -7.22
C VAL A 89 4.81 -11.43 -7.16
N TRP A 90 5.47 -11.08 -8.27
CA TRP A 90 6.43 -9.97 -8.31
C TRP A 90 5.79 -8.62 -7.98
N PHE A 91 4.56 -8.39 -8.45
CA PHE A 91 3.78 -7.21 -8.08
C PHE A 91 3.50 -7.16 -6.57
N GLY A 92 3.07 -8.28 -5.98
CA GLY A 92 2.88 -8.40 -4.53
C GLY A 92 4.16 -8.16 -3.74
N LEU A 93 5.30 -8.69 -4.21
CA LEU A 93 6.61 -8.48 -3.58
C LEU A 93 7.04 -7.03 -3.60
N GLY A 94 6.84 -6.30 -4.70
CA GLY A 94 7.14 -4.88 -4.78
C GLY A 94 6.29 -4.05 -3.81
N HIS A 95 5.00 -4.35 -3.73
CA HIS A 95 4.09 -3.71 -2.78
C HIS A 95 4.53 -3.95 -1.33
N GLY A 96 4.72 -5.23 -0.95
CA GLY A 96 5.11 -5.61 0.40
C GLY A 96 6.50 -5.14 0.81
N LEU A 97 7.45 -5.01 -0.13
CA LEU A 97 8.77 -4.46 0.17
C LEU A 97 8.69 -3.01 0.63
N LEU A 98 7.96 -2.15 -0.08
CA LEU A 98 7.82 -0.75 0.32
C LEU A 98 7.10 -0.60 1.66
N GLU A 99 6.07 -1.42 1.89
CA GLU A 99 5.37 -1.46 3.17
C GLU A 99 6.33 -1.82 4.32
N ALA A 100 7.12 -2.89 4.14
CA ALA A 100 8.10 -3.34 5.13
C ALA A 100 9.17 -2.27 5.41
N VAL A 101 9.70 -1.62 4.37
CA VAL A 101 10.69 -0.55 4.51
C VAL A 101 10.11 0.63 5.30
N LEU A 102 8.91 1.10 4.95
CA LEU A 102 8.29 2.21 5.68
C LEU A 102 8.00 1.86 7.13
N PHE A 103 7.47 0.66 7.39
CA PHE A 103 7.20 0.21 8.76
C PHE A 103 8.48 0.15 9.60
N PHE A 104 9.56 -0.39 9.04
CA PHE A 104 10.85 -0.49 9.73
C PHE A 104 11.50 0.89 9.96
N CYS A 105 11.46 1.77 8.96
CA CYS A 105 11.92 3.15 9.09
C CYS A 105 11.17 3.90 10.20
N PHE A 106 9.84 3.78 10.23
CA PHE A 106 9.01 4.40 11.27
C PHE A 106 9.33 3.82 12.66
N ALA A 107 9.48 2.50 12.78
CA ALA A 107 9.83 1.84 14.03
C ALA A 107 11.19 2.32 14.57
N ILE A 108 12.22 2.43 13.72
CA ILE A 108 13.53 2.96 14.11
C ILE A 108 13.44 4.42 14.56
N ALA A 109 12.75 5.26 13.79
CA ALA A 109 12.59 6.68 14.10
C ALA A 109 11.89 6.87 15.46
N PHE A 110 10.84 6.10 15.71
CA PHE A 110 10.12 6.10 16.98
C PHE A 110 10.99 5.59 18.15
N SER A 111 11.77 4.52 17.92
CA SER A 111 12.69 3.96 18.92
C SER A 111 13.76 4.96 19.36
N LYS A 112 14.36 5.71 18.41
CA LYS A 112 15.31 6.79 18.73
C LYS A 112 14.68 7.91 19.54
N ARG A 113 13.42 8.29 19.24
CA ARG A 113 12.69 9.35 19.97
C ARG A 113 12.46 9.01 21.44
N LYS A 114 12.31 7.73 21.80
CA LYS A 114 12.18 7.29 23.20
C LYS A 114 13.50 7.25 23.99
N ARG A 115 14.67 7.22 23.33
CA ARG A 115 15.98 7.20 24.02
C ARG A 115 16.52 8.59 24.38
N ILE A 116 15.92 9.66 23.87
CA ILE A 116 16.37 11.05 24.07
C ILE A 116 15.52 11.77 25.15
N LYS A 117 14.64 11.04 25.84
CA LYS A 117 13.92 11.48 27.04
C LYS A 117 14.31 10.59 28.20
#